data_AF-A0A842WX31-F1
#
_entry.id   AF-A0A842WX31-F1
#
_cell.length_a   1.000
_cell.length_b   1.000
_cell.length_c   1.000
_cell.angle_alpha   90.00
_cell.angle_beta   90.00
_cell.angle_gamma   90.00
#
_symmetry.space_group_name_H-M   'P 1'
#
loop_
_entity.id
_entity.type
_entity.pdbx_description
1 polymer ?
#
loop_
_entity_poly.entity_id
_entity_poly.type
_entity_poly.pdbx_seq_one_letter_code
_entity_poly.pdbx_strand_id
1 'polypeptide(L)'
;MDILRVKGRTGEVLRFGLGARSWLYAQMEGAPEEFTWRPPEGGRSASDVVSHIAWVVSVVCTKIAEDYNIDTSGKDIGATANLVVALREEVETAYDILRKLCRDLRDEQLDETTKLPPPSQIKKGTVEQVLRIMTGYHTIHHAGQVALLIRRAKTAVLK
;
A
#
# COMPACT_ATOMS: atom_id res chain seq x y z
N MET A 1 17.55 -2.34 -7.13
CA MET A 1 17.89 -0.90 -7.05
C MET A 1 17.99 -0.53 -5.58
N ASP A 2 18.96 0.29 -5.21
CA ASP A 2 19.43 0.39 -3.82
C ASP A 2 18.64 1.42 -3.00
N ILE A 3 17.77 0.96 -2.09
CA ILE A 3 16.93 1.78 -1.18
C ILE A 3 17.78 2.75 -0.34
N LEU A 4 19.07 2.48 -0.20
CA LEU A 4 20.04 3.29 0.53
C LEU A 4 20.35 4.66 -0.10
N ARG A 5 19.87 4.95 -1.31
CA ARG A 5 20.19 6.20 -2.02
C ARG A 5 19.28 7.39 -1.70
N VAL A 6 18.07 7.18 -1.19
CA VAL A 6 17.18 8.29 -0.78
C VAL A 6 17.53 8.69 0.66
N LYS A 7 18.13 9.89 0.80
CA LYS A 7 18.57 10.47 2.07
C LYS A 7 17.50 11.42 2.62
N GLY A 8 17.71 11.92 3.84
CA GLY A 8 16.81 12.91 4.45
C GLY A 8 15.45 12.33 4.86
N ARG A 9 14.50 13.24 5.11
CA ARG A 9 13.13 12.92 5.57
C ARG A 9 12.35 12.12 4.51
N THR A 10 12.53 12.43 3.23
CA THR A 10 11.95 11.65 2.12
C THR A 10 12.41 10.19 2.16
N GLY A 11 13.69 9.96 2.45
CA GLY A 11 14.24 8.62 2.65
C GLY A 11 13.63 7.88 3.84
N GLU A 12 13.33 8.58 4.93
CA GLU A 12 12.67 7.99 6.10
C GLU A 12 11.22 7.60 5.81
N VAL A 13 10.47 8.45 5.11
CA VAL A 13 9.11 8.14 4.64
C VAL A 13 9.12 6.88 3.77
N LEU A 14 10.06 6.81 2.82
CA LEU A 14 10.21 5.64 1.95
C LEU A 14 10.52 4.36 2.74
N ARG A 15 11.50 4.41 3.66
CA ARG A 15 11.86 3.25 4.48
C ARG A 15 10.69 2.77 5.35
N PHE A 16 9.93 3.70 5.93
CA PHE A 16 8.74 3.37 6.71
C PHE A 16 7.67 2.66 5.85
N GLY A 17 7.34 3.21 4.68
CA GLY A 17 6.39 2.59 3.77
C GLY A 17 6.84 1.20 3.29
N LEU A 18 8.10 1.05 2.89
CA LEU A 18 8.63 -0.25 2.48
C LEU A 18 8.65 -1.28 3.62
N GLY A 19 8.85 -0.85 4.86
CA GLY A 19 8.70 -1.69 6.04
C GLY A 19 7.26 -2.19 6.21
N ALA A 20 6.26 -1.30 6.07
CA ALA A 20 4.85 -1.66 6.11
C ALA A 20 4.46 -2.66 5.01
N ARG A 21 4.98 -2.46 3.79
CA ARG A 21 4.79 -3.41 2.69
C ARG A 21 5.39 -4.78 2.98
N SER A 22 6.61 -4.84 3.50
CA SER A 22 7.23 -6.11 3.88
C SER A 22 6.42 -6.83 4.97
N TRP A 23 5.86 -6.07 5.92
CA TRP A 23 4.94 -6.63 6.92
C TRP A 23 3.66 -7.21 6.29
N LEU A 24 3.07 -6.52 5.32
CA LEU A 24 1.93 -7.04 4.56
C LEU A 24 2.30 -8.34 3.82
N TYR A 25 3.44 -8.38 3.12
CA TYR A 25 3.89 -9.57 2.39
C TYR A 25 4.07 -10.79 3.30
N ALA A 26 4.53 -10.59 4.54
CA ALA A 26 4.63 -11.65 5.52
C ALA A 26 3.25 -12.24 5.89
N GLN A 27 2.19 -11.43 5.86
CA GLN A 27 0.82 -11.92 6.09
C GLN A 27 0.26 -12.67 4.88
N MET A 28 0.88 -12.55 3.71
CA MET A 28 0.45 -13.20 2.48
C MET A 28 1.08 -14.57 2.22
N GLU A 29 1.92 -15.05 3.13
CA GLU A 29 2.59 -16.33 2.97
C GLU A 29 1.67 -17.51 3.34
N GLY A 30 1.64 -18.53 2.47
CA GLY A 30 1.19 -19.89 2.83
C GLY A 30 -0.31 -20.15 2.93
N ALA A 31 -1.17 -19.48 2.14
CA ALA A 31 -2.62 -19.70 2.19
C ALA A 31 -3.44 -19.16 0.98
N PRO A 32 -3.17 -19.52 -0.29
CA PRO A 32 -3.85 -18.89 -1.44
C PRO A 32 -5.37 -19.06 -1.48
N GLU A 33 -5.89 -20.17 -0.98
CA GLU A 33 -7.32 -20.51 -1.01
C GLU A 33 -8.10 -19.64 -0.01
N GLU A 34 -7.47 -19.29 1.11
CA GLU A 34 -8.04 -18.48 2.18
C GLU A 34 -8.19 -17.00 1.80
N PHE A 35 -7.52 -16.55 0.74
CA PHE A 35 -7.59 -15.15 0.29
C PHE A 35 -8.96 -14.76 -0.25
N THR A 36 -9.70 -15.72 -0.82
CA THR A 36 -11.02 -15.49 -1.41
C THR A 36 -12.17 -15.72 -0.43
N TRP A 37 -11.88 -16.33 0.73
CA TRP A 37 -12.87 -16.58 1.76
C TRP A 37 -13.45 -15.27 2.30
N ARG A 38 -14.77 -15.26 2.54
CA ARG A 38 -15.50 -14.14 3.12
C ARG A 38 -16.16 -14.56 4.44
N PRO A 39 -16.20 -13.66 5.44
CA PRO A 39 -16.93 -13.94 6.67
C PRO A 39 -18.44 -14.14 6.41
N PRO A 40 -19.09 -15.11 7.09
CA PRO A 40 -20.52 -15.39 6.89
C PRO A 40 -21.43 -14.25 7.36
N GLU A 41 -20.98 -13.42 8.30
CA GLU A 41 -21.68 -12.20 8.73
C GLU A 41 -21.61 -11.06 7.69
N GLY A 42 -20.95 -11.30 6.55
CA GLY A 42 -20.65 -10.30 5.54
C GLY A 42 -19.30 -9.62 5.77
N GLY A 43 -18.75 -9.02 4.72
CA GLY A 43 -17.48 -8.30 4.77
C GLY A 43 -16.57 -8.55 3.57
N ARG A 44 -15.36 -7.97 3.68
CA ARG A 44 -14.29 -8.09 2.68
C ARG A 44 -13.52 -9.39 2.88
N SER A 45 -13.06 -9.99 1.79
CA SER A 45 -12.06 -11.05 1.82
C SER A 45 -10.67 -10.46 2.08
N ALA A 46 -9.67 -11.31 2.35
CA ALA A 46 -8.30 -10.84 2.47
C ALA A 46 -7.78 -10.26 1.14
N SER A 47 -8.17 -10.84 0.00
CA SER A 47 -7.83 -10.30 -1.33
C SER A 47 -8.37 -8.88 -1.53
N ASP A 48 -9.63 -8.62 -1.16
CA ASP A 48 -10.23 -7.28 -1.26
C ASP A 48 -9.47 -6.25 -0.42
N VAL A 49 -8.98 -6.66 0.76
CA VAL A 49 -8.20 -5.79 1.65
C VAL A 49 -6.83 -5.47 1.04
N VAL A 50 -6.16 -6.46 0.45
CA VAL A 50 -4.86 -6.25 -0.21
C VAL A 50 -4.99 -5.33 -1.43
N SER A 51 -5.94 -5.59 -2.33
CA SER A 51 -6.18 -4.71 -3.48
C SER A 51 -6.59 -3.29 -3.04
N HIS A 52 -7.34 -3.16 -1.93
CA HIS A 52 -7.65 -1.86 -1.35
C HIS A 52 -6.38 -1.10 -0.90
N ILE A 53 -5.44 -1.77 -0.23
CA ILE A 53 -4.17 -1.16 0.15
C ILE A 53 -3.42 -0.67 -1.09
N ALA A 54 -3.25 -1.52 -2.10
CA ALA A 54 -2.53 -1.19 -3.33
C ALA A 54 -3.15 0.02 -4.04
N TRP A 55 -4.49 0.04 -4.15
CA TRP A 55 -5.24 1.16 -4.71
C TRP A 55 -5.03 2.46 -3.92
N VAL A 56 -5.18 2.46 -2.58
CA VAL A 56 -5.00 3.66 -1.75
C VAL A 56 -3.59 4.23 -1.90
N VAL A 57 -2.57 3.37 -1.79
CA VAL A 57 -1.17 3.80 -1.92
C VAL A 57 -0.93 4.40 -3.30
N SER A 58 -1.41 3.76 -4.37
CA SER A 58 -1.25 4.25 -5.74
C SER A 58 -1.91 5.61 -5.92
N VAL A 59 -3.20 5.75 -5.57
CA VAL A 59 -3.96 7.01 -5.73
C VAL A 59 -3.32 8.16 -4.97
N VAL A 60 -2.91 7.93 -3.73
CA VAL A 60 -2.30 8.96 -2.89
C VAL A 60 -0.95 9.39 -3.45
N CYS A 61 -0.10 8.43 -3.84
CA CYS A 61 1.22 8.75 -4.36
C CYS A 61 1.13 9.43 -5.74
N THR A 62 0.25 8.97 -6.63
CA THR A 62 0.01 9.60 -7.93
C THR A 62 -0.52 11.02 -7.76
N LYS A 63 -1.48 11.25 -6.87
CA LYS A 63 -2.02 12.59 -6.62
C LYS A 63 -0.95 13.57 -6.15
N ILE A 64 -0.08 13.14 -5.24
CA ILE A 64 1.03 13.97 -4.75
C ILE A 64 2.06 14.17 -5.85
N ALA A 65 2.35 13.14 -6.65
CA ALA A 65 3.25 13.26 -7.79
C ALA A 65 2.74 14.31 -8.80
N GLU A 66 1.44 14.32 -9.09
CA GLU A 66 0.79 15.32 -9.94
C GLU A 66 0.93 16.75 -9.37
N ASP A 67 0.76 16.94 -8.06
CA ASP A 67 0.93 18.26 -7.41
C ASP A 67 2.34 18.85 -7.64
N TYR A 68 3.33 17.97 -7.85
CA TYR A 68 4.73 18.34 -8.02
C TYR A 68 5.29 18.05 -9.43
N ASN A 69 4.44 17.71 -10.40
CA ASN A 69 4.82 17.34 -11.76
C ASN A 69 5.90 16.22 -11.82
N ILE A 70 5.81 15.25 -10.92
CA ILE A 70 6.71 14.08 -10.87
C ILE A 70 6.11 12.96 -11.73
N ASP A 71 6.89 12.44 -12.68
CA ASP A 71 6.47 11.29 -13.48
C ASP A 71 6.56 9.99 -12.66
N THR A 72 5.41 9.36 -12.46
CA THR A 72 5.31 8.07 -11.77
C THR A 72 4.86 6.93 -12.68
N SER A 73 4.78 7.15 -14.00
CA SER A 73 4.30 6.20 -15.00
C SER A 73 4.85 4.78 -14.77
N GLY A 74 3.93 3.84 -14.56
CA GLY A 74 4.21 2.47 -14.12
C GLY A 74 4.59 1.52 -15.24
N LYS A 75 5.02 0.31 -14.86
CA LYS A 75 5.04 -0.83 -15.77
C LYS A 75 3.63 -1.39 -15.90
N ASP A 76 3.27 -1.80 -17.10
CA ASP A 76 2.05 -2.59 -17.32
C ASP A 76 2.23 -3.96 -16.66
N ILE A 77 1.28 -4.37 -15.81
CA ILE A 77 1.33 -5.66 -15.14
C ILE A 77 0.70 -6.68 -16.09
N GLY A 78 1.48 -7.69 -16.51
CA GLY A 78 0.95 -8.79 -17.30
C GLY A 78 -0.07 -9.61 -16.50
N ALA A 79 -1.06 -10.20 -17.17
CA ALA A 79 -2.03 -11.05 -16.48
C ALA A 79 -1.35 -12.30 -15.91
N THR A 80 -1.44 -12.51 -14.60
CA THR A 80 -1.02 -13.74 -13.92
C THR A 80 -2.23 -14.54 -13.45
N ALA A 81 -2.16 -15.87 -13.58
CA ALA A 81 -3.24 -16.76 -13.17
C ALA A 81 -3.27 -17.02 -11.65
N ASN A 82 -2.19 -16.72 -10.93
CA ASN A 82 -2.10 -16.95 -9.49
C ASN A 82 -2.51 -15.69 -8.72
N LEU A 83 -3.62 -15.78 -7.96
CA LEU A 83 -4.17 -14.65 -7.21
C LEU A 83 -3.16 -14.00 -6.26
N VAL A 84 -2.41 -14.78 -5.47
CA VAL A 84 -1.47 -14.21 -4.49
C VAL A 84 -0.30 -13.52 -5.20
N VAL A 85 0.14 -14.05 -6.33
CA VAL A 85 1.15 -13.40 -7.18
C VAL A 85 0.60 -12.09 -7.74
N ALA A 86 -0.62 -12.09 -8.29
CA ALA A 86 -1.28 -10.89 -8.80
C ALA A 86 -1.36 -9.79 -7.73
N LEU A 87 -1.84 -10.15 -6.53
CA LEU A 87 -1.96 -9.23 -5.40
C LEU A 87 -0.59 -8.68 -4.96
N ARG A 88 0.47 -9.51 -4.97
CA ARG A 88 1.84 -9.04 -4.69
C ARG A 88 2.32 -8.07 -5.76
N GLU A 89 2.04 -8.33 -7.03
CA GLU A 89 2.41 -7.44 -8.14
C GLU A 89 1.66 -6.10 -8.08
N GLU A 90 0.37 -6.11 -7.72
CA GLU A 90 -0.42 -4.89 -7.47
C GLU A 90 0.22 -4.04 -6.37
N VAL A 91 0.54 -4.65 -5.23
CA VAL A 91 1.19 -3.96 -4.11
C VAL A 91 2.59 -3.48 -4.52
N GLU A 92 3.39 -4.31 -5.20
CA GLU A 92 4.73 -3.91 -5.64
C GLU A 92 4.66 -2.68 -6.55
N THR A 93 3.71 -2.66 -7.48
CA THR A 93 3.49 -1.54 -8.39
C THR A 93 3.10 -0.27 -7.65
N ALA A 94 2.20 -0.37 -6.66
CA ALA A 94 1.81 0.75 -5.82
C ALA A 94 3.02 1.34 -5.05
N TYR A 95 3.88 0.48 -4.51
CA TYR A 95 5.08 0.93 -3.78
C TYR A 95 6.23 1.35 -4.69
N ASP A 96 6.24 0.96 -5.96
CA ASP A 96 7.13 1.53 -6.98
C ASP A 96 6.77 2.99 -7.29
N ILE A 97 5.49 3.33 -7.30
CA ILE A 97 5.04 4.74 -7.40
C ILE A 97 5.58 5.53 -6.19
N LEU A 98 5.44 5.00 -4.97
CA LEU A 98 6.02 5.63 -3.77
C LEU A 98 7.54 5.83 -3.88
N ARG A 99 8.26 4.81 -4.37
CA ARG A 99 9.72 4.91 -4.57
C ARG A 99 10.09 6.05 -5.52
N LYS A 100 9.42 6.14 -6.67
CA LYS A 100 9.65 7.21 -7.65
C LYS A 100 9.34 8.57 -7.05
N LEU A 101 8.20 8.68 -6.37
CA LEU A 101 7.79 9.90 -5.69
C LEU A 101 8.83 10.36 -4.66
N CYS A 102 9.23 9.50 -3.71
CA CYS A 102 10.18 9.86 -2.68
C CYS A 102 11.60 10.10 -3.21
N ARG A 103 11.94 9.61 -4.41
CA ARG A 103 13.23 9.91 -5.05
C ARG A 103 13.28 11.34 -5.57
N ASP A 104 12.16 11.83 -6.11
CA ASP A 104 12.10 13.10 -6.84
C ASP A 104 11.52 14.24 -5.98
N LEU A 105 10.89 13.93 -4.83
CA LEU A 105 10.53 14.91 -3.82
C LEU A 105 11.76 15.49 -3.12
N ARG A 106 11.69 16.79 -2.81
CA ARG A 106 12.62 17.48 -1.91
C ARG A 106 12.07 17.47 -0.48
N ASP A 107 12.96 17.47 0.50
CA ASP A 107 12.56 17.42 1.92
C ASP A 107 11.70 18.62 2.34
N GLU A 108 11.88 19.80 1.74
CA GLU A 108 11.06 20.99 2.05
C GLU A 108 9.60 20.83 1.59
N GLN A 109 9.37 20.05 0.53
CA GLN A 109 8.01 19.79 0.01
C GLN A 109 7.21 18.90 0.94
N LEU A 110 7.86 18.20 1.88
CA LEU A 110 7.19 17.37 2.87
C LEU A 110 6.37 18.19 3.89
N ASP A 111 6.75 19.45 4.11
CA ASP A 111 6.06 20.37 5.02
C ASP A 111 4.87 21.07 4.36
N GLU A 112 4.79 21.03 3.04
CA GLU A 112 3.67 21.59 2.29
C GLU A 112 2.40 20.77 2.51
N THR A 113 1.25 21.43 2.36
CA THR A 113 -0.04 20.78 2.58
C THR A 113 -0.67 20.30 1.29
N THR A 114 -1.08 19.04 1.25
CA THR A 114 -1.85 18.47 0.14
C THR A 114 -3.30 18.19 0.55
N LYS A 115 -4.18 18.10 -0.45
CA LYS A 115 -5.57 17.68 -0.29
C LYS A 115 -5.73 16.31 -0.94
N LEU A 116 -6.22 15.35 -0.17
CA LEU A 116 -6.53 14.03 -0.69
C LEU A 116 -7.81 14.08 -1.54
N PRO A 117 -7.89 13.28 -2.60
CA PRO A 117 -9.10 13.21 -3.42
C PRO A 117 -10.27 12.64 -2.60
N PRO A 118 -11.52 13.00 -2.92
CA PRO A 118 -12.70 12.34 -2.36
C PRO A 118 -12.63 10.81 -2.56
N PRO A 119 -13.13 10.00 -1.62
CA PRO A 119 -13.93 10.35 -0.43
C PRO A 119 -13.12 10.50 0.88
N SER A 120 -11.84 10.91 0.82
CA SER A 120 -11.00 11.02 2.03
C SER A 120 -11.62 11.87 3.14
N GLN A 121 -11.74 11.31 4.36
CA GLN A 121 -12.11 12.07 5.56
C GLN A 121 -10.97 12.97 6.06
N ILE A 122 -9.72 12.63 5.71
CA ILE A 122 -8.58 13.51 5.95
C ILE A 122 -8.65 14.60 4.87
N LYS A 123 -9.17 15.77 5.26
CA LYS A 123 -9.41 16.90 4.35
C LYS A 123 -8.13 17.62 3.93
N LYS A 124 -7.09 17.59 4.79
CA LYS A 124 -5.81 18.29 4.59
C LYS A 124 -4.77 17.73 5.57
N GLY A 125 -3.51 17.64 5.14
CA GLY A 125 -2.36 17.30 5.98
C GLY A 125 -1.08 17.69 5.26
N THR A 126 0.06 17.67 5.97
CA THR A 126 1.34 17.82 5.27
C THR A 126 1.59 16.61 4.37
N VAL A 127 2.37 16.79 3.31
CA VAL A 127 2.75 15.70 2.40
C VAL A 127 3.37 14.54 3.17
N GLU A 128 4.27 14.82 4.14
CA GLU A 128 4.83 13.76 5.00
C GLU A 128 3.77 13.03 5.80
N GLN A 129 2.88 13.76 6.49
CA GLN A 129 1.84 13.13 7.31
C GLN A 129 0.95 12.23 6.46
N VAL A 130 0.51 12.73 5.30
CA VAL A 130 -0.33 11.98 4.36
C VAL A 130 0.39 10.72 3.88
N LEU A 131 1.65 10.84 3.45
CA LEU A 131 2.43 9.68 2.99
C LEU A 131 2.63 8.66 4.10
N ARG A 132 3.07 9.06 5.30
CA ARG A 132 3.27 8.13 6.43
C ARG A 132 1.96 7.44 6.84
N ILE A 133 0.84 8.16 6.86
CA ILE A 133 -0.47 7.58 7.18
C ILE A 133 -0.86 6.55 6.12
N MET A 134 -0.83 6.90 4.84
CA MET A 134 -1.41 6.07 3.79
C MET A 134 -0.50 4.91 3.37
N THR A 135 0.82 5.13 3.31
CA THR A 135 1.77 4.08 2.89
C THR A 135 2.38 3.32 4.05
N GLY A 136 2.21 3.79 5.28
CA GLY A 136 2.72 3.13 6.48
C GLY A 136 1.60 2.61 7.37
N TYR A 137 1.01 3.51 8.17
CA TYR A 137 0.05 3.14 9.21
C TYR A 137 -1.19 2.42 8.67
N HIS A 138 -1.78 2.91 7.59
CA HIS A 138 -2.93 2.30 6.91
C HIS A 138 -2.61 0.89 6.41
N THR A 139 -1.43 0.71 5.80
CA THR A 139 -0.97 -0.61 5.35
C THR A 139 -0.75 -1.56 6.53
N ILE A 140 -0.10 -1.12 7.61
CA ILE A 140 0.12 -1.94 8.82
C ILE A 140 -1.22 -2.37 9.44
N HIS A 141 -2.16 -1.43 9.56
CA HIS A 141 -3.49 -1.70 10.08
C HIS A 141 -4.20 -2.80 9.26
N HIS A 142 -4.23 -2.65 7.94
CA HIS A 142 -4.90 -3.61 7.06
C HIS A 142 -4.13 -4.93 6.93
N ALA A 143 -2.80 -4.95 7.07
CA ALA A 143 -2.04 -6.19 7.19
C ALA A 143 -2.50 -7.02 8.40
N GLY A 144 -2.78 -6.37 9.54
CA GLY A 144 -3.40 -7.03 10.70
C GLY A 144 -4.77 -7.61 10.38
N GLN A 145 -5.59 -6.91 9.60
CA GLN A 145 -6.88 -7.43 9.13
C GLN A 145 -6.74 -8.63 8.19
N VAL A 146 -5.77 -8.60 7.26
CA VAL A 146 -5.44 -9.73 6.37
C VAL A 146 -5.08 -10.98 7.19
N ALA A 147 -4.18 -10.83 8.17
CA ALA A 147 -3.78 -11.93 9.05
C ALA A 147 -4.99 -12.53 9.82
N LEU A 148 -5.87 -11.67 10.34
CA LEU A 148 -7.08 -12.11 11.04
C LEU A 148 -8.05 -12.85 10.10
N LEU A 149 -8.26 -12.34 8.89
CA LEU A 149 -9.15 -12.96 7.90
C LEU A 149 -8.64 -14.33 7.47
N ILE A 150 -7.34 -14.46 7.17
CA ILE A 150 -6.72 -15.73 6.82
C ILE A 150 -6.86 -16.73 7.99
N ARG A 151 -6.60 -16.29 9.23
CA ARG A 151 -6.78 -17.15 10.41
C ARG A 151 -8.23 -17.63 10.57
N ARG A 152 -9.21 -16.75 10.35
CA ARG A 152 -10.64 -17.10 10.41
C ARG A 152 -11.03 -18.08 9.31
N ALA A 153 -10.56 -17.86 8.08
CA ALA A 153 -10.76 -18.77 6.96
C ALA A 153 -10.22 -20.17 7.28
N LYS A 154 -8.98 -20.28 7.76
CA LYS A 154 -8.38 -21.56 8.20
C LYS A 154 -9.22 -22.25 9.27
N THR A 155 -9.75 -21.49 10.22
CA THR A 155 -10.60 -22.04 11.29
C THR A 155 -11.96 -22.51 10.77
N ALA A 156 -12.49 -21.88 9.72
CA ALA A 156 -13.76 -22.26 9.10
C ALA A 156 -13.65 -23.52 8.24
N VAL A 157 -12.50 -23.73 7.57
CA VAL A 157 -12.23 -24.92 6.73
C VAL A 157 -11.98 -26.18 7.57
N LEU A 158 -11.53 -26.02 8.82
CA LEU A 158 -11.31 -27.13 9.75
C LEU A 158 -12.59 -27.62 10.46
N LYS A 159 -13.75 -27.01 10.19
CA LYS A 159 -15.06 -27.42 10.71
C LYS A 159 -15.86 -28.14 9.63
#